data_AF-A0A1Y3B8W1-F1
#
_entry.id   AF-A0A1Y3B8W1-F1
#
_cell.length_a   1.000
_cell.length_b   1.000
_cell.length_c   1.000
_cell.angle_alpha   90.00
_cell.angle_beta   90.00
_cell.angle_gamma   90.00
#
_symmetry.space_group_name_H-M   'P 1'
#
loop_
_entity.id
_entity.type
_entity.pdbx_description
1 polymer ?
#
loop_
_entity_poly.entity_id
_entity_poly.type
_entity_poly.pdbx_seq_one_letter_code
_entity_poly.pdbx_strand_id
1 'polypeptide(L)'
;MDDSDPWVSVVGELLENYPRHGSIDLDPTSTSFSELSVELKKLVKKQDQKILPLESLFLNRCAFHSQFGQPAQPVKHFQLKRKAKSATLRAELLQKATDLSSGRRPSTGPTVPIRC
;
A
#
# COMPACT_ATOMS: atom_id res chain seq x y z
N MET A 1 -5.47 45.74 -3.21
CA MET A 1 -5.04 44.79 -2.16
C MET A 1 -3.98 43.94 -2.83
N ASP A 2 -2.83 44.53 -3.12
CA ASP A 2 -1.71 43.81 -3.75
C ASP A 2 -0.62 43.71 -2.69
N ASP A 3 -0.68 42.60 -1.96
CA ASP A 3 0.44 42.20 -1.11
C ASP A 3 1.60 41.78 -2.03
N SER A 4 2.81 42.22 -1.71
CA SER A 4 3.99 41.91 -2.53
C SER A 4 4.64 40.58 -2.14
N ASP A 5 4.17 39.92 -1.07
CA ASP A 5 4.68 38.62 -0.65
C ASP A 5 4.26 37.52 -1.65
N PRO A 6 5.21 36.83 -2.30
CA PRO A 6 4.93 35.74 -3.22
C PRO A 6 4.08 34.61 -2.61
N TRP A 7 4.20 34.35 -1.31
CA TRP A 7 3.40 33.34 -0.62
C TRP A 7 1.93 33.73 -0.53
N VAL A 8 1.63 35.01 -0.33
CA VAL A 8 0.26 35.53 -0.28
C VAL A 8 -0.40 35.40 -1.64
N SER A 9 0.33 35.70 -2.72
CA SER A 9 -0.16 35.52 -4.09
C SER A 9 -0.46 34.06 -4.42
N VAL A 10 0.44 33.13 -4.08
CA VAL A 10 0.24 31.68 -4.33
C VAL A 10 -0.96 31.14 -3.55
N VAL A 11 -1.08 31.50 -2.26
CA VAL A 11 -2.22 31.05 -1.43
C VAL A 11 -3.53 31.68 -1.90
N GLY A 12 -3.50 32.95 -2.30
CA GLY A 12 -4.65 33.66 -2.86
C GLY A 12 -5.20 32.99 -4.12
N GLU A 13 -4.31 32.60 -5.04
CA GLU A 13 -4.68 31.86 -6.25
C GLU A 13 -5.24 30.47 -5.90
N LEU A 14 -4.54 29.70 -5.06
CA LEU A 14 -4.93 28.34 -4.66
C LEU A 14 -6.34 28.28 -4.02
N LEU A 15 -6.71 29.32 -3.27
CA LEU A 15 -7.95 29.39 -2.52
C LEU A 15 -9.06 30.19 -3.20
N GLU A 16 -8.83 30.76 -4.39
CA GLU A 16 -9.79 31.63 -5.09
C GLU A 16 -11.18 30.98 -5.21
N ASN A 17 -11.21 29.71 -5.61
CA ASN A 17 -12.43 28.95 -5.84
C ASN A 17 -12.94 28.18 -4.61
N TYR A 18 -12.14 28.13 -3.53
CA TYR A 18 -12.45 27.32 -2.36
C TYR A 18 -13.76 27.74 -1.67
N PRO A 19 -14.05 29.03 -1.43
CA PRO A 19 -15.31 29.44 -0.79
C PRO A 19 -16.57 29.07 -1.58
N ARG A 20 -16.46 28.88 -2.90
CA ARG A 20 -17.61 28.57 -3.77
C ARG A 20 -17.80 27.07 -3.99
N HIS A 21 -16.71 26.33 -4.14
CA HIS A 21 -16.74 24.93 -4.56
C HIS A 21 -16.31 23.94 -3.47
N GLY A 22 -15.71 24.42 -2.37
CA GLY A 22 -15.17 23.57 -1.30
C GLY A 22 -13.94 22.75 -1.72
N SER A 23 -13.39 23.01 -2.90
CA SER A 23 -12.22 22.35 -3.46
C SER A 23 -11.13 23.35 -3.77
N ILE A 24 -9.88 22.91 -3.60
CA ILE A 24 -8.70 23.66 -4.01
C ILE A 24 -8.45 23.37 -5.48
N ASP A 25 -8.18 24.42 -6.26
CA ASP A 25 -7.76 24.24 -7.65
C ASP A 25 -6.26 23.92 -7.67
N LEU A 26 -5.93 22.71 -8.12
CA LEU A 26 -4.56 22.25 -8.25
C LEU A 26 -4.01 22.48 -9.67
N ASP A 27 -4.83 23.00 -10.58
CA ASP A 27 -4.38 23.26 -11.94
C ASP A 27 -3.44 24.48 -11.94
N PRO A 28 -2.19 24.33 -12.41
CA PRO A 28 -1.16 25.34 -12.27
C PRO A 28 -1.27 26.39 -13.37
N THR A 29 -2.34 27.19 -13.35
CA THR A 29 -2.37 28.45 -14.13
C THR A 29 -1.36 29.45 -13.62
N SER A 30 -0.92 29.31 -12.36
CA SER A 30 0.24 30.00 -11.80
C SER A 30 1.47 29.68 -12.64
N THR A 31 1.95 30.67 -13.37
CA THR A 31 3.21 30.59 -14.11
C THR A 31 4.37 30.15 -13.18
N SER A 32 4.24 30.44 -11.88
CA SER A 32 5.19 30.13 -10.80
C SER A 32 5.58 28.65 -10.68
N PHE A 33 4.70 27.68 -11.00
CA PHE A 33 5.00 26.24 -10.87
C PHE A 33 4.97 25.48 -12.20
N SER A 34 4.74 26.17 -13.32
CA SER A 34 4.62 25.57 -14.64
C SER A 34 5.89 24.82 -15.07
N GLU A 35 7.07 25.44 -14.90
CA GLU A 35 8.37 24.84 -15.20
C GLU A 35 8.65 23.61 -14.33
N LEU A 36 8.48 23.74 -13.01
CA LEU A 36 8.67 22.66 -12.05
C LEU A 36 7.75 21.46 -12.37
N SER A 37 6.50 21.73 -12.71
CA SER A 37 5.53 20.68 -13.10
C SER A 37 5.98 19.92 -14.34
N VAL A 38 6.55 20.62 -15.33
CA VAL A 38 7.10 19.99 -16.54
C VAL A 38 8.31 19.11 -16.19
N GLU A 39 9.22 19.58 -15.34
CA GLU A 39 10.38 18.80 -14.91
C GLU A 39 9.99 17.56 -14.11
N LEU A 40 9.06 17.68 -13.16
CA LEU A 40 8.55 16.55 -12.39
C LEU A 40 7.85 15.52 -13.29
N LYS A 41 7.02 15.97 -14.25
CA LYS A 41 6.40 15.07 -15.24
C LYS A 41 7.45 14.30 -16.05
N LYS A 42 8.56 14.95 -16.45
CA LYS A 42 9.68 14.28 -17.15
C LYS A 42 10.37 13.27 -16.24
N LEU A 43 10.60 13.60 -14.97
CA LEU A 43 11.27 12.71 -14.02
C LEU A 43 10.41 11.49 -13.71
N VAL A 44 9.12 11.67 -13.41
CA VAL A 44 8.18 10.59 -13.11
C VAL A 44 8.03 9.64 -14.30
N LYS A 45 7.99 10.16 -15.53
CA LYS A 45 7.97 9.32 -16.75
C LYS A 45 9.22 8.46 -16.94
N LYS A 46 10.37 8.89 -16.43
CA LYS A 46 11.63 8.13 -16.49
C LYS A 46 11.72 7.05 -15.42
N GLN A 47 10.97 7.19 -14.32
CA GLN A 47 10.95 6.21 -13.25
C GLN A 47 10.08 5.03 -13.64
N ASP A 48 10.58 3.82 -13.40
CA ASP A 48 9.80 2.60 -13.52
C ASP A 48 8.81 2.57 -12.32
N GLN A 49 7.54 2.86 -12.58
CA GLN A 49 6.48 3.04 -11.56
C GLN A 49 6.16 1.72 -10.85
N LYS A 50 7.06 1.28 -9.97
CA LYS A 50 6.93 0.05 -9.18
C LYS A 50 6.38 0.29 -7.78
N ILE A 51 6.28 1.55 -7.37
CA ILE A 51 5.76 1.92 -6.06
C ILE A 51 4.28 2.24 -6.24
N LEU A 52 3.45 1.40 -5.66
CA LEU A 52 2.02 1.65 -5.58
C LEU A 52 1.69 2.50 -4.36
N PRO A 53 0.63 3.30 -4.42
CA PRO A 53 0.11 4.01 -3.26
C PRO A 53 -0.27 3.08 -2.11
N LEU A 54 -0.23 3.58 -0.86
CA LEU A 54 -0.46 2.76 0.34
C LEU A 54 -1.89 2.18 0.42
N GLU A 55 -2.87 2.88 -0.15
CA GLU A 55 -4.25 2.40 -0.21
C GLU A 55 -4.37 1.07 -0.96
N SER A 56 -3.43 0.75 -1.85
CA SER A 56 -3.45 -0.50 -2.61
C SER A 56 -3.36 -1.73 -1.71
N LEU A 57 -2.84 -1.61 -0.49
CA LEU A 57 -2.76 -2.69 0.50
C LEU A 57 -4.12 -3.12 1.04
N PHE A 58 -5.13 -2.25 0.91
CA PHE A 58 -6.46 -2.46 1.48
C PHE A 58 -7.51 -2.80 0.43
N LEU A 59 -7.13 -2.84 -0.85
CA LEU A 59 -8.02 -3.20 -1.94
C LEU A 59 -8.14 -4.72 -2.09
N ASN A 60 -9.36 -5.16 -2.38
CA ASN A 60 -9.56 -6.52 -2.87
C ASN A 60 -8.96 -6.67 -4.29
N ARG A 61 -8.77 -7.91 -4.74
CA ARG A 61 -8.13 -8.21 -6.03
C ARG A 61 -8.80 -7.53 -7.23
N CYS A 62 -10.13 -7.45 -7.26
CA CYS A 62 -10.86 -6.87 -8.39
C CYS A 62 -10.70 -5.35 -8.45
N ALA A 63 -10.85 -4.66 -7.31
CA ALA A 63 -10.64 -3.22 -7.19
C ALA A 63 -9.19 -2.84 -7.50
N PHE A 64 -8.24 -3.61 -6.97
CA PHE A 64 -6.83 -3.43 -7.27
C PHE A 64 -6.55 -3.52 -8.77
N HIS A 65 -7.02 -4.58 -9.44
CA HIS A 65 -6.81 -4.73 -10.89
C HIS A 65 -7.49 -3.65 -11.72
N SER A 66 -8.67 -3.18 -11.28
CA SER A 66 -9.37 -2.09 -11.98
C SER A 66 -8.63 -0.76 -11.92
N GLN A 67 -7.90 -0.50 -10.83
CA GLN A 67 -7.23 0.79 -10.60
C GLN A 67 -5.76 0.78 -11.05
N PHE A 68 -5.05 -0.34 -10.83
CA PHE A 68 -3.61 -0.45 -11.02
C PHE A 68 -3.21 -1.49 -12.09
N GLY A 69 -4.18 -2.20 -12.67
CA GLY A 69 -3.92 -3.28 -13.62
C GLY A 69 -3.37 -4.54 -12.96
N GLN A 70 -2.87 -5.46 -13.78
CA GLN A 70 -2.27 -6.69 -13.28
C GLN A 70 -0.86 -6.40 -12.74
N PRO A 71 -0.54 -6.77 -11.48
CA PRO A 71 0.78 -6.52 -10.94
C PRO A 71 1.83 -7.35 -11.69
N ALA A 72 3.01 -6.77 -11.89
CA ALA A 72 4.13 -7.46 -12.51
C ALA A 72 4.48 -8.73 -11.70
N GLN A 73 4.75 -9.83 -12.41
CA GLN A 73 5.17 -11.07 -11.75
C GLN A 73 6.51 -10.86 -11.06
N PRO A 74 6.69 -11.35 -9.82
CA PRO A 74 7.98 -11.26 -9.13
C PRO A 74 9.10 -11.89 -9.95
N VAL A 75 10.24 -11.21 -10.03
CA VAL A 75 11.41 -11.70 -10.75
C VAL A 75 11.93 -12.97 -10.07
N LYS A 76 12.05 -14.05 -10.84
CA LYS A 76 12.55 -15.33 -10.34
C LYS A 76 14.09 -15.34 -10.34
N HIS A 77 14.68 -14.97 -9.22
CA HIS A 77 16.14 -14.94 -9.08
C HIS A 77 16.78 -16.33 -8.94
N PHE A 78 16.03 -17.34 -8.49
CA PHE A 78 16.51 -18.71 -8.34
C PHE A 78 15.34 -19.70 -8.36
N GLN A 79 15.66 -21.00 -8.44
CA GLN A 79 14.69 -22.08 -8.33
C GLN A 79 14.77 -22.74 -6.95
N LEU A 80 13.67 -22.76 -6.21
CA LEU A 80 13.56 -23.51 -4.96
C LEU A 80 13.52 -25.01 -5.25
N LYS A 81 14.42 -25.77 -4.60
CA LYS A 81 14.45 -27.25 -4.66
C LYS A 81 13.44 -27.91 -3.71
N ARG A 82 13.13 -27.26 -2.58
CA ARG A 82 12.17 -27.71 -1.57
C ARG A 82 11.37 -26.54 -1.02
N LYS A 83 10.16 -26.80 -0.51
CA LYS A 83 9.34 -25.78 0.16
C LYS A 83 10.07 -25.28 1.43
N ALA A 84 9.79 -24.04 1.82
CA ALA A 84 10.33 -23.45 3.05
C ALA A 84 9.75 -24.14 4.29
N LYS A 85 10.45 -24.04 5.44
CA LYS A 85 9.99 -24.58 6.72
C LYS A 85 8.61 -24.03 7.15
N SER A 86 8.27 -22.81 6.73
CA SER A 86 6.96 -22.19 6.97
C SER A 86 5.80 -22.97 6.34
N ALA A 87 6.04 -23.76 5.29
CA ALA A 87 5.01 -24.62 4.70
C ALA A 87 4.61 -25.75 5.66
N THR A 88 5.57 -26.41 6.30
CA THR A 88 5.32 -27.43 7.32
C THR A 88 4.63 -26.81 8.54
N LEU A 89 5.14 -25.68 9.02
CA LEU A 89 4.54 -24.95 10.14
C LEU A 89 3.07 -24.58 9.88
N ARG A 90 2.76 -24.07 8.68
CA ARG A 90 1.38 -23.73 8.29
C ARG A 90 0.48 -24.97 8.30
N ALA A 91 0.97 -26.12 7.81
CA ALA A 91 0.22 -27.37 7.81
C ALA A 91 -0.08 -27.86 9.25
N GLU A 92 0.91 -27.80 10.14
CA GLU A 92 0.73 -28.15 11.56
C GLU A 92 -0.30 -27.26 12.26
N LEU A 93 -0.24 -25.94 12.01
CA LEU A 93 -1.20 -24.99 12.59
C LEU A 93 -2.62 -25.22 12.06
N LEU A 94 -2.79 -25.51 10.76
CA LEU A 94 -4.08 -25.83 10.16
C LEU A 94 -4.65 -27.16 10.69
N GLN A 95 -3.80 -28.18 10.88
CA GLN A 95 -4.23 -29.44 11.47
C GLN A 95 -4.69 -29.23 12.92
N LYS A 96 -3.89 -28.53 13.73
CA LYS A 96 -4.27 -28.19 15.11
C LYS A 96 -5.59 -27.40 15.17
N ALA A 97 -5.81 -26.45 14.27
CA ALA A 97 -7.06 -25.71 14.20
C ALA A 97 -8.26 -26.61 13.87
N THR A 98 -8.08 -27.56 12.95
CA THR A 98 -9.11 -28.56 12.58
C THR A 98 -9.41 -29.53 13.72
N ASP A 99 -8.39 -30.00 14.43
CA ASP A 99 -8.56 -30.89 15.58
C ASP A 99 -9.35 -30.19 16.70
N LEU A 100 -9.02 -28.92 16.98
CA LEU A 100 -9.75 -28.11 17.96
C LEU A 100 -11.20 -27.84 17.54
N SER A 101 -11.45 -27.49 16.28
CA SER A 101 -12.81 -27.21 15.78
C SER A 101 -13.69 -28.46 15.71
N SER A 102 -13.10 -29.63 15.52
CA SER A 102 -13.78 -30.93 15.56
C SER A 102 -14.02 -31.47 16.98
N GLY A 103 -13.65 -30.73 18.02
CA GLY A 103 -13.81 -31.14 19.42
C GLY A 103 -12.83 -32.21 19.87
N ARG A 104 -11.83 -32.57 19.04
CA ARG A 104 -10.69 -33.39 19.48
C ARG A 104 -9.80 -32.52 20.35
N ARG A 105 -9.92 -32.67 21.67
CA ARG A 105 -8.95 -32.08 22.60
C ARG A 105 -7.55 -32.58 22.18
N PRO A 106 -6.56 -31.70 22.04
CA PRO A 106 -5.19 -32.15 21.87
C PRO A 106 -4.85 -32.96 23.12
N SER A 107 -4.40 -34.20 22.91
CA SER A 107 -3.80 -35.01 23.96
C SER A 107 -2.78 -34.13 24.68
N THR A 108 -3.08 -33.74 25.91
CA THR A 108 -2.11 -33.14 26.82
C THR A 108 -0.98 -34.15 26.92
N GLY A 109 0.19 -33.79 26.39
CA GLY A 109 1.40 -34.61 26.53
C GLY A 109 1.63 -35.01 27.99
N PRO A 110 2.42 -36.06 28.24
CA PRO A 110 2.51 -36.70 29.55
C PRO A 110 2.90 -35.67 30.59
N THR A 111 1.94 -35.30 31.44
CA THR A 111 2.21 -34.46 32.61
C THR A 111 2.99 -35.32 33.58
N VAL A 112 4.25 -34.97 33.81
CA VAL A 112 5.09 -35.60 34.82
C VAL A 112 4.42 -35.38 36.18
N PRO A 113 4.07 -36.44 36.94
CA PRO A 113 3.48 -36.26 38.25
C PRO A 113 4.52 -35.68 39.21
N ILE A 114 4.23 -34.50 39.77
CA ILE A 114 5.01 -33.94 40.87
C ILE A 114 4.73 -34.83 42.09
N ARG A 115 5.73 -35.59 42.52
CA ARG A 115 5.70 -36.25 43.83
C ARG A 115 6.04 -35.20 44.88
N CYS A 116 5.08 -34.91 45.76
CA CYS A 116 5.30 -34.25 47.03
C CYS A 116 6.05 -35.20 47.97
#